data_AF-A0AAW2U646-F1
#
_entry.id   AF-A0AAW2U646-F1
#
_cell.length_a   1.000
_cell.length_b   1.000
_cell.length_c   1.000
_cell.angle_alpha   90.00
_cell.angle_beta   90.00
_cell.angle_gamma   90.00
#
_symmetry.space_group_name_H-M   'P 1'
#
loop_
_entity.id
_entity.type
_entity.pdbx_description
1 polymer ?
#
loop_
_entity_poly.entity_id
_entity_poly.type
_entity_poly.pdbx_seq_one_letter_code
_entity_poly.pdbx_strand_id
1 'polypeptide(L)'
;MNGTMTKMYATSSGMPSVEVPKDNPVSDILVDSFGRIHSYLRISLTERCNLRCQYCMLQKFWCNQDSSNWWRTIRKDIDEVCLQLSNLPGLKTLAMTTNGITLANKLPRLKECGLSLLNISLDTLVPASLNS
;
A
#
# COMPACT_ATOMS: atom_id res chain seq x y z
N MET A 1 3.16 -51.40 -9.60
CA MET A 1 4.54 -50.86 -9.54
C MET A 1 4.57 -49.60 -10.37
N ASN A 2 4.93 -48.49 -9.74
CA ASN A 2 4.95 -47.14 -10.31
C ASN A 2 6.05 -46.99 -11.38
N GLY A 3 5.80 -46.19 -12.41
CA GLY A 3 6.78 -45.85 -13.44
C GLY A 3 6.36 -44.63 -14.28
N THR A 4 6.52 -43.45 -13.68
CA THR A 4 6.90 -42.15 -14.25
C THR A 4 6.44 -41.78 -15.67
N MET A 5 5.50 -40.83 -15.76
CA MET A 5 5.30 -40.00 -16.95
C MET A 5 5.46 -38.52 -16.55
N THR A 6 6.47 -37.91 -17.16
CA THR A 6 6.86 -36.50 -17.12
C THR A 6 5.67 -35.57 -17.30
N LYS A 7 5.42 -34.67 -16.33
CA LYS A 7 4.42 -33.61 -16.50
C LYS A 7 5.05 -32.49 -17.33
N MET A 8 4.79 -32.49 -18.63
CA MET A 8 4.98 -31.32 -19.49
C MET A 8 4.03 -30.22 -19.00
N TYR A 9 4.54 -29.03 -18.71
CA TYR A 9 3.71 -27.85 -18.48
C TYR A 9 3.29 -27.30 -19.84
N ALA A 10 2.17 -27.79 -20.36
CA ALA A 10 1.51 -27.17 -21.49
C ALA A 10 0.91 -25.82 -21.03
N THR A 11 1.32 -24.74 -21.68
CA THR A 11 0.64 -23.44 -21.61
C THR A 11 -0.68 -23.54 -22.38
N SER A 12 -1.70 -24.17 -21.79
CA SER A 12 -3.05 -24.09 -22.33
C SER A 12 -3.74 -22.87 -21.73
N SER A 13 -3.91 -21.87 -22.58
CA SER A 13 -4.76 -20.69 -22.44
C SER A 13 -6.22 -21.08 -22.21
N GLY A 14 -6.52 -21.54 -21.00
CA GLY A 14 -7.85 -21.80 -20.49
C GLY A 14 -7.85 -21.57 -18.99
N MET A 15 -8.13 -20.34 -18.57
CA MET A 15 -8.36 -20.04 -17.16
C MET A 15 -9.65 -20.76 -16.73
N PRO A 16 -9.67 -21.47 -15.58
CA PRO A 16 -10.91 -21.98 -15.03
C PRO A 16 -11.78 -20.79 -14.63
N SER A 17 -12.96 -20.70 -15.22
CA SER A 17 -13.98 -19.71 -14.88
C SER A 17 -14.39 -19.91 -13.42
N VAL A 18 -13.91 -19.01 -12.55
CA VAL A 18 -14.39 -18.90 -11.17
C VAL A 18 -15.82 -18.36 -11.25
N GLU A 19 -16.80 -19.17 -10.88
CA GLU A 19 -18.20 -18.74 -10.77
C GLU A 19 -18.31 -17.69 -9.65
N VAL A 20 -18.50 -16.43 -10.04
CA VAL A 20 -18.75 -15.32 -9.12
C VAL A 20 -20.23 -15.38 -8.67
N PRO A 21 -20.53 -15.53 -7.36
CA PRO A 21 -21.90 -15.52 -6.86
C PRO A 21 -22.60 -14.19 -7.22
N LYS A 22 -23.77 -14.29 -7.87
CA LYS A 22 -24.47 -13.19 -8.56
C LYS A 22 -25.28 -12.23 -7.66
N ASP A 23 -25.18 -12.33 -6.34
CA ASP A 23 -26.08 -11.61 -5.42
C ASP A 23 -25.44 -10.39 -4.72
N ASN A 24 -24.34 -9.85 -5.25
CA ASN A 24 -23.74 -8.61 -4.74
C ASN A 24 -23.79 -7.52 -5.82
N PRO A 25 -24.50 -6.38 -5.61
CA PRO A 25 -24.66 -5.30 -6.60
C PRO A 25 -23.35 -4.56 -6.99
N VAL A 26 -22.19 -5.03 -6.53
CA VAL A 26 -20.87 -4.41 -6.70
C VAL A 26 -20.07 -5.01 -7.88
N SER A 27 -20.57 -6.06 -8.54
CA SER A 27 -19.69 -7.11 -9.08
C SER A 27 -19.20 -7.02 -10.54
N ASP A 28 -19.54 -6.00 -11.33
CA ASP A 28 -18.94 -5.82 -12.69
C ASP A 28 -17.88 -4.71 -12.76
N ILE A 29 -17.94 -3.68 -11.90
CA ILE A 29 -17.06 -2.50 -11.99
C ILE A 29 -15.63 -2.75 -11.46
N LEU A 30 -15.46 -3.81 -10.68
CA LEU A 30 -14.19 -4.17 -10.03
C LEU A 30 -13.46 -5.32 -10.76
N VAL A 31 -13.87 -5.64 -11.98
CA VAL A 31 -13.20 -6.62 -12.84
C VAL A 31 -12.58 -5.91 -14.03
N ASP A 32 -11.28 -6.11 -14.25
CA ASP A 32 -10.59 -5.51 -15.40
C ASP A 32 -10.77 -6.32 -16.70
N SER A 33 -10.25 -5.81 -17.82
CA SER A 33 -10.30 -6.49 -19.13
C SER A 33 -9.57 -7.84 -19.17
N PHE A 34 -8.73 -8.14 -18.18
CA PHE A 34 -8.02 -9.41 -18.06
C PHE A 34 -8.76 -10.39 -17.12
N GLY A 35 -9.95 -10.03 -16.63
CA GLY A 35 -10.74 -10.85 -15.72
C GLY A 35 -10.22 -10.90 -14.28
N ARG A 36 -9.35 -9.97 -13.88
CA ARG A 36 -8.83 -9.90 -12.51
C ARG A 36 -9.79 -9.12 -11.63
N ILE A 37 -10.04 -9.63 -10.43
CA ILE A 37 -10.91 -8.97 -9.44
C ILE A 37 -10.05 -8.07 -8.54
N HIS A 38 -10.34 -6.78 -8.52
CA HIS A 38 -9.68 -5.83 -7.64
C HIS A 38 -10.10 -6.04 -6.18
N SER A 39 -9.18 -6.53 -5.36
CA SER A 39 -9.42 -6.86 -3.94
C SER A 39 -8.82 -5.86 -2.95
N TYR A 40 -8.02 -4.89 -3.42
CA TYR A 40 -7.40 -3.87 -2.59
C TYR A 40 -7.28 -2.54 -3.35
N LEU A 41 -7.27 -1.45 -2.59
CA LEU A 41 -7.08 -0.10 -3.09
C LEU A 41 -5.92 0.56 -2.33
N ARG A 42 -5.00 1.20 -3.06
CA ARG A 42 -3.89 1.97 -2.48
C ARG A 42 -4.09 3.44 -2.79
N ILE A 43 -4.18 4.26 -1.75
CA ILE A 43 -4.41 5.70 -1.89
C ILE A 43 -3.16 6.43 -1.38
N SER A 44 -2.58 7.30 -2.20
CA SER A 44 -1.53 8.23 -1.79
C SER A 44 -2.16 9.42 -1.08
N LEU A 45 -1.82 9.62 0.20
CA LEU A 45 -2.39 10.70 1.01
C LEU A 45 -1.59 12.00 0.95
N THR A 46 -0.33 11.92 0.52
CA THR A 46 0.57 13.06 0.33
C THR A 46 1.68 12.71 -0.66
N GLU A 47 2.11 13.71 -1.41
CA GLU A 47 3.30 13.65 -2.27
C GLU A 47 4.57 14.12 -1.54
N ARG A 48 4.47 14.49 -0.25
CA ARG A 48 5.60 14.99 0.54
C ARG A 48 6.32 13.83 1.22
N CYS A 49 7.65 13.81 1.13
CA CYS A 49 8.51 12.84 1.83
C CYS A 49 9.71 13.54 2.47
N ASN A 50 10.02 13.21 3.72
CA ASN A 50 11.21 13.71 4.42
C ASN A 50 12.49 12.91 4.13
N LEU A 51 12.42 11.87 3.30
CA LEU A 51 13.57 11.09 2.85
C LEU A 51 13.94 11.42 1.40
N ARG A 52 15.23 11.31 1.08
CA ARG A 52 15.79 11.47 -0.27
C ARG A 52 16.41 10.15 -0.74
N CYS A 53 15.60 9.11 -0.84
CA CYS A 53 16.05 7.79 -1.28
C CYS A 53 16.48 7.85 -2.74
N GLN A 54 17.67 7.31 -3.04
CA GLN A 54 18.27 7.33 -4.38
C GLN A 54 17.38 6.66 -5.45
N TYR A 55 16.57 5.69 -5.04
CA TYR A 55 15.69 4.91 -5.93
C TYR A 55 14.22 5.38 -5.94
N CYS A 56 13.75 6.16 -4.96
CA CYS A 56 12.35 6.60 -4.92
C CYS A 56 12.13 7.91 -5.66
N MET A 57 12.93 8.92 -5.32
CA MET A 57 12.83 10.24 -5.91
C MET A 57 14.13 10.52 -6.64
N LEU A 58 14.10 10.44 -7.97
CA LEU A 58 15.19 10.92 -8.80
C LEU A 58 15.37 12.42 -8.50
N GLN A 59 16.43 12.71 -7.74
CA GLN A 59 16.76 14.02 -7.19
C GLN A 59 16.88 15.12 -8.26
N LYS A 60 16.96 14.76 -9.54
CA LYS A 60 17.10 15.66 -10.67
C LYS A 60 15.81 16.36 -11.13
N PHE A 61 14.61 15.92 -10.70
CA PHE A 61 13.35 16.47 -11.23
C PHE A 61 12.52 17.32 -10.24
N TRP A 62 13.01 17.56 -9.03
CA TRP A 62 12.33 18.41 -8.04
C TRP A 62 13.22 19.58 -7.62
N CYS A 63 13.52 20.48 -8.56
CA CYS A 63 13.91 21.86 -8.25
C CYS A 63 12.66 22.72 -8.44
N ASN A 64 12.40 23.60 -7.48
CA ASN A 64 11.20 24.43 -7.30
C ASN A 64 10.08 23.69 -6.58
N GLN A 65 10.10 23.66 -5.24
CA GLN A 65 9.03 24.25 -4.43
C GLN A 65 9.56 24.61 -3.03
N ASP A 66 9.04 25.73 -2.54
CA ASP A 66 9.26 26.45 -1.28
C ASP A 66 9.73 25.60 -0.08
N SER A 67 10.91 25.94 0.43
CA SER A 67 11.62 25.27 1.54
C SER A 67 10.98 25.49 2.92
N SER A 68 9.93 26.31 3.03
CA SER A 68 9.41 26.76 4.32
C SER A 68 8.48 25.76 5.05
N ASN A 69 8.02 24.68 4.41
CA ASN A 69 7.05 23.74 5.01
C ASN A 69 7.26 22.25 4.69
N TRP A 70 8.48 21.84 4.33
CA TRP A 70 8.82 20.47 3.89
C TRP A 70 8.73 19.40 5.00
N TRP A 71 8.70 19.78 6.27
CA TRP A 71 8.89 18.87 7.41
C TRP A 71 7.63 18.13 7.91
N ARG A 72 6.44 18.40 7.34
CA ARG A 72 5.20 17.68 7.71
C ARG A 72 4.88 16.58 6.71
N THR A 73 5.53 15.43 6.88
CA THR A 73 5.37 14.23 6.04
C THR A 73 4.06 13.49 6.31
N ILE A 74 3.49 13.58 7.52
CA ILE A 74 2.20 12.97 7.81
C ILE A 74 1.12 14.04 7.76
N ARG A 75 0.08 13.79 6.94
CA ARG A 75 -1.12 14.62 6.85
C ARG A 75 -1.75 14.80 8.23
N LYS A 76 -2.25 16.00 8.54
CA LYS A 76 -2.75 16.35 9.88
C LYS A 76 -4.05 15.63 10.24
N ASP A 77 -4.88 15.39 9.24
CA ASP A 77 -6.19 14.73 9.28
C ASP A 77 -6.11 13.20 9.09
N ILE A 78 -4.91 12.60 9.15
CA ILE A 78 -4.75 11.16 8.94
C ILE A 78 -5.59 10.31 9.90
N ASP A 79 -5.75 10.77 11.14
CA ASP A 79 -6.47 10.05 12.19
C ASP A 79 -7.97 9.97 11.83
N GLU A 80 -8.55 11.07 11.33
CA GLU A 80 -9.94 11.14 10.89
C GLU A 80 -10.17 10.27 9.64
N VAL A 81 -9.25 10.33 8.68
CA VAL A 81 -9.30 9.49 7.49
C VAL A 81 -9.28 8.01 7.87
N CYS A 82 -8.38 7.60 8.76
CA CYS A 82 -8.32 6.22 9.24
C CYS A 82 -9.63 5.79 9.90
N LEU A 83 -10.20 6.63 10.76
CA LEU A 83 -11.45 6.35 11.45
C LEU A 83 -12.64 6.23 10.49
N GLN A 84 -12.73 7.09 9.49
CA GLN A 84 -13.80 7.01 8.49
C GLN A 84 -13.66 5.73 7.64
N LEU A 85 -12.43 5.40 7.23
CA LEU A 85 -12.17 4.20 6.44
C LEU A 85 -12.42 2.92 7.24
N SER A 86 -12.05 2.87 8.51
CA SER A 86 -12.25 1.70 9.35
C SER A 86 -13.73 1.35 9.56
N ASN A 87 -14.62 2.34 9.43
CA ASN A 87 -16.07 2.16 9.57
C ASN A 87 -16.77 1.74 8.27
N LEU A 88 -16.03 1.59 7.16
CA LEU A 88 -16.63 1.16 5.90
C LEU A 88 -17.11 -0.31 5.98
N PRO A 89 -18.38 -0.58 5.65
CA PRO A 89 -18.89 -1.95 5.67
C PRO A 89 -18.14 -2.81 4.66
N GLY A 90 -17.65 -3.97 5.11
CA GLY A 90 -16.91 -4.92 4.26
C GLY A 90 -15.41 -4.67 4.14
N LEU A 91 -14.87 -3.58 4.71
CA LEU A 91 -13.42 -3.40 4.78
C LEU A 91 -12.82 -4.33 5.84
N LYS A 92 -12.00 -5.29 5.41
CA LYS A 92 -11.34 -6.26 6.30
C LYS A 92 -10.04 -5.74 6.90
N THR A 93 -9.29 -4.98 6.13
CA THR A 93 -7.93 -4.57 6.47
C THR A 93 -7.69 -3.13 6.05
N LEU A 94 -7.24 -2.30 6.99
CA LEU A 94 -6.73 -0.97 6.73
C LEU A 94 -5.22 -0.98 6.97
N ALA A 95 -4.45 -0.73 5.92
CA ALA A 95 -3.00 -0.78 5.94
C ALA A 95 -2.37 0.57 5.58
N MET A 96 -1.25 0.90 6.21
CA MET A 96 -0.45 2.09 5.90
C MET A 96 0.99 1.70 5.63
N THR A 97 1.65 2.41 4.70
CA THR A 97 3.09 2.27 4.43
C THR A 97 3.79 3.57 4.80
N THR A 98 4.86 3.50 5.59
CA THR A 98 5.60 4.67 6.08
C THR A 98 7.10 4.37 6.20
N ASN A 99 7.94 5.40 6.21
CA ASN A 99 9.37 5.27 6.52
C ASN A 99 9.65 5.19 8.03
N GLY A 100 8.63 5.36 8.88
CA GLY A 100 8.75 5.15 10.33
C GLY A 100 9.27 6.33 11.14
N ILE A 101 9.76 7.42 10.53
CA ILE A 101 10.46 8.51 11.25
C ILE A 101 9.58 9.20 12.30
N THR A 102 8.31 9.46 11.98
CA THR A 102 7.36 10.12 12.89
C THR A 102 6.36 9.13 13.51
N LEU A 103 6.62 7.82 13.37
CA LEU A 103 5.65 6.79 13.70
C LEU A 103 5.42 6.64 15.20
N ALA A 104 6.48 6.69 16.01
CA ALA A 104 6.40 6.41 17.45
C ALA A 104 5.32 7.25 18.17
N ASN A 105 5.19 8.52 17.79
CA ASN A 105 4.24 9.43 18.43
C ASN A 105 2.79 9.27 17.92
N LYS A 106 2.59 8.70 16.73
CA LYS A 106 1.26 8.58 16.09
C LYS A 106 0.68 7.17 16.13
N LEU A 107 1.52 6.15 16.28
CA LEU A 107 1.11 4.75 16.22
C LEU A 107 -0.03 4.40 17.20
N PRO A 108 -0.03 4.86 18.48
CA PRO A 108 -1.14 4.54 19.39
C PRO A 108 -2.49 5.02 18.85
N ARG A 109 -2.54 6.28 18.38
CA ARG A 109 -3.76 6.89 17.85
C ARG A 109 -4.21 6.26 16.55
N LEU A 110 -3.28 5.93 15.65
CA LEU A 110 -3.60 5.24 14.40
C LEU A 110 -4.21 3.86 14.66
N LYS A 111 -3.70 3.13 15.65
CA LYS A 111 -4.24 1.83 16.06
C LYS A 111 -5.67 1.98 16.62
N GLU A 112 -5.90 2.99 17.45
CA GLU A 112 -7.25 3.31 17.97
C GLU A 112 -8.23 3.66 16.85
N CYS A 113 -7.77 4.36 15.81
CA CYS A 113 -8.56 4.68 14.62
C CYS A 113 -8.79 3.48 13.68
N GLY A 114 -8.38 2.26 14.04
CA GLY A 114 -8.67 1.06 13.26
C GLY A 114 -7.60 0.65 12.24
N LEU A 115 -6.39 1.21 12.31
CA LEU A 115 -5.26 0.74 11.50
C LEU A 115 -4.87 -0.68 11.95
N SER A 116 -5.00 -1.66 11.04
CA SER A 116 -4.78 -3.07 11.35
C SER A 116 -3.44 -3.61 10.85
N LEU A 117 -2.84 -2.98 9.83
CA LEU A 117 -1.54 -3.36 9.29
C LEU A 117 -0.65 -2.14 9.03
N LEU A 118 0.63 -2.27 9.33
CA LEU A 118 1.62 -1.22 9.07
C LEU A 118 2.86 -1.82 8.39
N ASN A 119 3.18 -1.29 7.22
CA ASN A 119 4.40 -1.59 6.49
C ASN A 119 5.41 -0.48 6.74
N ILE A 120 6.59 -0.82 7.25
CA ILE A 120 7.69 0.13 7.44
C ILE A 120 8.75 -0.11 6.37
N SER A 121 8.94 0.87 5.50
CA SER A 121 10.02 0.84 4.51
C SER A 121 11.31 1.31 5.16
N LEU A 122 12.20 0.37 5.46
CA LEU A 122 13.54 0.66 5.97
C LEU A 122 14.54 0.56 4.81
N ASP A 123 15.19 1.67 4.52
CA ASP A 123 16.28 1.75 3.56
C ASP A 123 17.62 1.68 4.30
N THR A 124 18.62 1.10 3.64
CA THR A 124 19.97 0.71 4.09
C THR A 124 20.40 1.27 5.47
N LEU A 125 20.59 0.38 6.45
CA LEU A 125 21.16 0.67 7.77
C LEU A 125 22.68 0.98 7.71
N VAL A 126 23.10 1.93 6.87
CA VAL A 126 24.47 2.46 6.96
C VAL A 126 24.51 3.42 8.15
N PRO A 127 25.34 3.19 9.18
CA PRO A 127 25.39 4.05 10.38
C PRO A 127 25.93 5.48 10.15
N ALA A 128 25.99 5.96 8.89
CA ALA A 128 26.78 7.13 8.51
C ALA A 128 25.99 8.44 8.36
N SER A 129 24.68 8.50 8.63
CA SER A 129 23.95 9.77 8.54
C SER A 129 22.75 9.92 9.47
N LEU A 130 22.77 9.32 10.67
CA LEU A 130 21.82 9.69 11.72
C LEU A 130 22.23 10.96 12.48
N ASN A 131 23.39 11.54 12.15
CA ASN A 131 23.89 12.79 12.71
C ASN A 131 24.27 13.75 11.57
N SER A 132 23.34 14.58 11.12
CA SER A 132 23.64 15.83 10.39
C SER A 132 22.44 16.76 10.46
#